data_AF-A0A2R5HF82-F1
#
_entry.id   AF-A0A2R5HF82-F1
#
_cell.length_a   1.000
_cell.length_b   1.000
_cell.length_c   1.000
_cell.angle_alpha   90.00
_cell.angle_beta   90.00
_cell.angle_gamma   90.00
#
_symmetry.space_group_name_H-M   'P 1'
#
loop_
_entity.id
_entity.type
_entity.pdbx_description
1 polymer ?
#
loop_
_entity_poly.entity_id
_entity_poly.type
_entity_poly.pdbx_seq_one_letter_code
_entity_poly.pdbx_strand_id
1 'polypeptide(L)'
;MPQNITDGDLQKLLHIALQSLAIQKTLLENQVAELNKEMRTLERDDELEKLDHSILLISRDYDHYKAMLDPTIKIDLENYYD
;
A
#
# COMPACT_ATOMS: atom_id res chain seq x y z
N MET A 1 2.03 -15.15 -28.74
CA MET A 1 2.95 -15.69 -27.71
C MET A 1 2.58 -15.04 -26.39
N PRO A 2 2.25 -15.77 -25.31
CA PRO A 2 2.13 -15.15 -24.00
C PRO A 2 3.51 -14.61 -23.62
N GLN A 3 3.60 -13.33 -23.24
CA GLN A 3 4.86 -12.78 -22.75
C GLN A 3 5.19 -13.46 -21.42
N ASN A 4 6.36 -14.08 -21.32
CA ASN A 4 6.88 -14.57 -20.05
C ASN A 4 7.27 -13.36 -19.21
N ILE A 5 6.65 -13.21 -18.05
CA ILE A 5 7.02 -12.21 -17.04
C ILE A 5 8.47 -12.50 -16.62
N THR A 6 9.36 -11.54 -16.81
CA THR A 6 10.75 -11.64 -16.34
C THR A 6 10.84 -11.27 -14.86
N ASP A 7 11.94 -11.64 -14.20
CA ASP A 7 12.19 -11.20 -12.82
C ASP A 7 12.22 -9.66 -12.71
N GLY A 8 12.72 -8.98 -13.75
CA GLY A 8 12.69 -7.52 -13.82
C GLY A 8 11.26 -6.96 -13.90
N ASP A 9 10.36 -7.61 -14.62
CA ASP A 9 8.95 -7.22 -14.69
C ASP A 9 8.24 -7.46 -13.37
N LEU A 10 8.53 -8.57 -12.68
CA LEU A 10 8.03 -8.82 -11.33
C LEU A 10 8.49 -7.74 -10.35
N GLN A 11 9.79 -7.40 -10.35
CA GLN A 11 10.31 -6.34 -9.47
C GLN A 11 9.64 -4.99 -9.75
N LYS A 12 9.34 -4.66 -11.01
CA LYS A 12 8.57 -3.45 -11.36
C LYS A 12 7.17 -3.48 -10.78
N LEU A 13 6.46 -4.60 -10.96
CA LEU A 13 5.11 -4.78 -10.41
C LEU A 13 5.10 -4.67 -8.88
N LEU A 14 6.12 -5.22 -8.20
CA LEU A 14 6.27 -5.08 -6.75
C LEU A 14 6.42 -3.60 -6.34
N HIS A 15 7.23 -2.81 -7.05
CA HIS A 15 7.37 -1.38 -6.75
C HIS A 15 6.06 -0.61 -6.93
N ILE A 16 5.30 -0.88 -8.00
CA ILE A 16 3.99 -0.25 -8.24
C ILE A 16 3.01 -0.64 -7.14
N ALA A 17 2.95 -1.93 -6.78
CA ALA A 17 2.10 -2.43 -5.71
C ALA A 17 2.44 -1.76 -4.37
N LEU A 18 3.73 -1.66 -4.03
CA LEU A 18 4.19 -1.00 -2.81
C LEU A 18 3.84 0.49 -2.78
N GLN A 19 4.00 1.21 -3.89
CA GLN A 19 3.58 2.61 -3.99
C GLN A 19 2.06 2.74 -3.80
N SER A 20 1.27 1.89 -4.46
CA SER A 20 -0.19 1.90 -4.32
C SER A 20 -0.63 1.63 -2.87
N LEU A 21 -0.06 0.62 -2.21
CA LEU A 21 -0.36 0.31 -0.82
C LEU A 21 0.04 1.44 0.14
N ALA A 22 1.17 2.10 -0.10
CA ALA A 22 1.58 3.26 0.70
C ALA A 22 0.60 4.43 0.55
N ILE A 23 0.13 4.70 -0.67
CA ILE A 23 -0.90 5.73 -0.92
C ILE A 23 -2.21 5.36 -0.21
N GLN A 24 -2.68 4.13 -0.36
CA GLN A 24 -3.91 3.67 0.28
C GLN A 24 -3.84 3.77 1.80
N LYS A 25 -2.72 3.36 2.40
CA LYS A 25 -2.47 3.52 3.84
C LYS A 25 -2.56 4.98 4.27
N THR A 26 -1.90 5.87 3.53
CA THR A 26 -1.93 7.33 3.81
C THR A 26 -3.36 7.88 3.78
N LEU A 27 -4.18 7.44 2.82
CA LEU A 27 -5.58 7.86 2.72
C LEU A 27 -6.41 7.39 3.94
N LEU A 28 -6.22 6.14 4.39
CA LEU A 28 -6.90 5.63 5.57
C LEU A 28 -6.44 6.32 6.86
N GLU A 29 -5.14 6.57 7.02
CA GLU A 29 -4.59 7.30 8.17
C GLU A 29 -5.16 8.73 8.24
N ASN A 30 -5.33 9.39 7.08
CA ASN A 30 -6.00 10.68 7.01
C ASN A 30 -7.48 10.59 7.44
N GLN A 31 -8.20 9.55 7.02
CA GLN A 31 -9.59 9.34 7.47
C GLN A 31 -9.68 9.16 8.98
N VAL A 32 -8.79 8.33 9.57
CA VAL A 32 -8.69 8.17 11.04
C VAL A 32 -8.44 9.52 11.72
N ALA A 33 -7.53 10.33 11.16
CA ALA A 33 -7.24 11.65 11.70
C ALA A 33 -8.45 12.59 11.65
N GLU A 34 -9.26 12.55 10.59
CA GLU A 34 -10.50 13.34 10.50
C GLU A 34 -11.57 12.87 11.48
N LEU A 35 -11.82 11.56 11.59
CA LEU A 35 -12.80 11.02 12.55
C LEU A 35 -12.48 11.39 13.99
N ASN A 36 -11.18 11.40 14.34
CA ASN A 36 -10.72 11.75 15.68
C ASN A 36 -10.87 13.25 16.02
N LYS A 37 -11.03 14.14 15.03
CA LYS A 37 -11.28 15.57 15.26
C LYS A 37 -12.73 15.86 15.63
N GLU A 38 -13.64 14.93 15.35
CA GLU A 38 -15.07 15.13 15.54
C GLU A 38 -15.56 14.56 16.89
N MET A 39 -16.82 14.84 17.23
CA MET A 39 -17.40 14.35 18.50
C MET A 39 -17.50 12.82 18.48
N ARG A 40 -17.02 12.18 19.55
CA ARG A 40 -17.01 10.73 19.69
C ARG A 40 -18.41 10.15 19.88
N THR A 41 -18.78 9.19 19.03
CA THR A 41 -20.06 8.46 19.08
C THR A 41 -19.79 6.96 18.86
N LEU A 42 -20.74 6.10 19.21
CA LEU A 42 -20.62 4.64 19.01
C LEU A 42 -20.41 4.28 17.53
N GLU A 43 -21.13 4.94 16.62
CA GLU A 43 -20.97 4.74 15.17
C GLU A 43 -19.55 5.05 14.69
N ARG A 44 -18.91 6.06 15.30
CA ARG A 44 -17.53 6.44 14.97
C ARG A 44 -16.50 5.50 15.57
N ASP A 45 -16.75 4.96 16.75
CA ASP A 45 -15.90 3.93 17.33
C ASP A 45 -15.90 2.68 16.42
N ASP A 46 -17.07 2.27 15.90
CA ASP A 46 -17.19 1.19 14.92
C ASP A 46 -16.47 1.49 13.59
N GLU A 47 -16.52 2.75 13.13
CA GLU A 47 -15.83 3.18 11.90
C GLU A 47 -14.30 3.19 12.08
N LEU A 48 -13.82 3.69 13.23
CA LEU A 48 -12.40 3.67 13.59
C LEU A 48 -11.86 2.24 13.64
N GLU A 49 -12.60 1.28 14.23
CA GLU A 49 -12.17 -0.12 14.28
C GLU A 49 -12.03 -0.73 12.88
N LYS A 50 -12.93 -0.41 11.95
CA LYS A 50 -12.85 -0.86 10.55
C LYS A 50 -11.66 -0.25 9.82
N LEU A 51 -11.38 1.03 10.05
CA LEU A 51 -10.22 1.71 9.48
C LEU A 51 -8.92 1.10 10.00
N ASP A 52 -8.80 0.87 11.32
CA ASP A 52 -7.65 0.24 11.95
C ASP A 52 -7.39 -1.17 11.39
N HIS A 53 -8.46 -1.97 11.24
CA HIS A 53 -8.34 -3.29 10.63
C HIS A 53 -7.85 -3.21 9.18
N SER A 54 -8.35 -2.24 8.41
CA SER A 54 -7.93 -2.03 7.01
C SER A 54 -6.46 -1.60 6.91
N ILE A 55 -6.01 -0.70 7.79
CA ILE A 55 -4.61 -0.27 7.89
C ILE A 55 -3.70 -1.44 8.25
N LEU A 56 -4.13 -2.33 9.15
CA LEU A 56 -3.40 -3.53 9.53
C LEU A 56 -3.21 -4.47 8.33
N LEU A 57 -4.26 -4.73 7.55
CA LEU A 57 -4.19 -5.58 6.36
C LEU A 57 -3.24 -5.01 5.32
N ILE A 58 -3.38 -3.72 4.98
CA ILE A 58 -2.50 -3.05 4.02
C ILE A 58 -1.05 -3.07 4.49
N SER A 59 -0.80 -2.88 5.79
CA SER A 59 0.56 -2.93 6.33
C SER A 59 1.17 -4.32 6.20
N ARG A 60 0.37 -5.38 6.43
CA ARG A 60 0.83 -6.77 6.24
C ARG A 60 1.17 -7.07 4.78
N ASP A 61 0.30 -6.67 3.85
CA ASP A 61 0.54 -6.87 2.42
C ASP A 61 1.76 -6.08 1.93
N TYR A 62 1.92 -4.85 2.43
CA TYR A 62 3.08 -4.03 2.14
C TYR A 62 4.37 -4.69 2.62
N ASP A 63 4.40 -5.15 3.88
CA ASP A 63 5.57 -5.84 4.45
C ASP A 63 5.88 -7.14 3.69
N HIS A 64 4.84 -7.88 3.28
CA HIS A 64 4.97 -9.09 2.49
C HIS A 64 5.64 -8.82 1.13
N TYR A 65 5.15 -7.83 0.37
CA TYR A 65 5.72 -7.50 -0.94
C TYR A 65 7.09 -6.84 -0.82
N LYS A 66 7.33 -6.06 0.25
CA LYS A 66 8.62 -5.45 0.51
C LYS A 66 9.70 -6.51 0.75
N ALA A 67 9.34 -7.62 1.40
CA ALA A 67 10.25 -8.75 1.60
C ALA A 67 10.64 -9.48 0.30
N MET A 68 9.89 -9.27 -0.80
CA MET A 68 10.17 -9.86 -2.11
C MET A 68 11.04 -8.97 -3.02
N LEU A 69 11.36 -7.74 -2.58
CA LEU A 69 12.22 -6.85 -3.34
C LEU A 69 13.65 -7.39 -3.37
N ASP A 70 14.23 -7.45 -4.58
CA ASP A 70 15.63 -7.77 -4.78
C ASP A 70 16.45 -6.48 -4.87
N PRO A 71 17.34 -6.18 -3.90
CA PRO A 71 18.14 -4.95 -3.90
C PRO A 71 19.19 -4.91 -5.02
N THR A 72 19.46 -6.03 -5.70
CA THR A 72 20.42 -6.10 -6.80
C THR A 72 19.81 -5.65 -8.13
N ILE A 73 18.48 -5.68 -8.25
CA ILE A 73 17.75 -5.26 -9.44
C ILE A 73 17.50 -3.75 -9.34
N LYS A 74 18.26 -2.97 -10.11
CA LYS A 74 18.05 -1.53 -10.23
C LYS A 74 16.85 -1.25 -11.12
N ILE A 75 15.77 -0.75 -10.54
CA ILE A 75 14.64 -0.23 -11.30
C ILE A 75 14.81 1.27 -11.46
N ASP A 76 14.84 1.71 -12.70
CA ASP A 76 14.69 3.12 -13.04
C ASP A 76 13.20 3.48 -13.03
N LEU A 77 12.75 4.08 -11.93
CA LEU A 77 11.36 4.50 -11.75
C LEU A 77 11.05 5.82 -12.48
N GLU A 78 12.07 6.61 -12.86
CA GLU A 78 11.88 7.91 -13.51
C GLU A 78 11.45 7.74 -14.98
N ASN A 79 11.96 6.71 -15.66
CA ASN A 79 11.64 6.41 -17.06
C ASN A 79 10.43 5.46 -17.23
N TYR A 80 9.63 5.20 -16.18
CA TYR A 80 8.54 4.20 -16.23
C TYR A 80 7.19 4.77 -16.72
N TYR A 81 6.98 6.08 -16.64
CA TYR A 81 5.71 6.73 -16.98
C TYR A 81 5.72 7.51 -18.31
N ASP A 82 6.83 7.46 -19.05
CA ASP A 82 7.00 8.10 -20.36
C ASP A 82 6.50 7.22 -21.53
#